data_AF-A0A7Y9EUE1-F1
#
_entry.id   AF-A0A7Y9EUE1-F1
#
_cell.length_a   1.000
_cell.length_b   1.000
_cell.length_c   1.000
_cell.angle_alpha   90.00
_cell.angle_beta   90.00
_cell.angle_gamma   90.00
#
_symmetry.space_group_name_H-M   'P 1'
#
loop_
_entity.id
_entity.type
_entity.pdbx_description
1 polymer ?
#
loop_
_entity_poly.entity_id
_entity_poly.type
_entity_poly.pdbx_seq_one_letter_code
_entity_poly.pdbx_strand_id
1 'polypeptide(L)' 'MQTIGLVGAEKCIRGVDIGSTTPEHDIPLYAYLYVQGRFRLHELISKEIALDEIDAGCDAPHDPAVTRAVITGGLD' A
#
# COMPACT_ATOMS: atom_id res chain seq x y z
N MET A 1 -2.82 16.94 -33.03
CA MET A 1 -1.91 15.87 -33.47
C MET A 1 -1.29 15.19 -32.25
N GLN A 2 -2.07 14.43 -31.47
CA GLN A 2 -1.57 13.65 -30.32
C GLN A 2 -1.95 12.16 -30.40
N THR A 3 -2.98 11.80 -31.18
CA THR A 3 -3.49 10.42 -31.29
C THR A 3 -2.56 9.46 -32.05
N ILE A 4 -1.80 9.95 -33.04
CA ILE A 4 -0.92 9.10 -33.88
C ILE A 4 0.25 8.50 -33.09
N GLY A 5 0.78 9.21 -32.08
CA GLY A 5 1.92 8.72 -31.31
C GLY A 5 1.62 7.47 -30.48
N LEU A 6 0.45 7.43 -29.84
CA LEU A 6 0.05 6.29 -29.01
C LEU A 6 -0.30 5.06 -29.87
N VAL A 7 -0.99 5.27 -30.99
CA VAL A 7 -1.38 4.21 -31.94
C VAL A 7 -0.15 3.65 -32.67
N GLY A 8 0.72 4.52 -33.19
CA GLY A 8 1.93 4.08 -33.92
C GLY A 8 2.98 3.41 -33.05
N ALA A 9 2.99 3.68 -31.74
CA ALA A 9 3.88 3.03 -30.77
C ALA A 9 3.19 1.90 -29.98
N GLU A 10 1.95 1.56 -30.33
CA GLU A 10 1.13 0.52 -29.68
C GLU A 10 1.07 0.66 -28.15
N LYS A 11 0.98 1.90 -27.66
CA LYS A 11 0.87 2.19 -26.23
C LYS A 11 -0.59 2.29 -25.82
N CYS A 12 -0.85 2.06 -24.53
CA CYS A 12 -2.19 2.15 -23.93
C CYS A 12 -2.12 3.01 -22.66
N ILE A 13 -3.13 3.85 -22.45
CA ILE A 13 -3.39 4.50 -21.17
C ILE A 13 -4.51 3.73 -20.50
N ARG A 14 -4.27 3.27 -19.27
CA ARG A 14 -5.26 2.55 -18.46
C ARG A 14 -5.47 3.27 -17.15
N GLY A 15 -6.71 3.67 -16.89
CA GLY A 15 -7.13 4.07 -15.55
C GLY A 15 -7.14 2.85 -14.64
N VAL A 16 -6.65 3.01 -13.42
CA VAL A 16 -6.71 1.99 -12.37
C VAL A 16 -7.32 2.63 -11.13
N ASP A 17 -8.21 1.90 -10.48
CA ASP A 17 -8.71 2.24 -9.17
C ASP A 17 -8.31 1.12 -8.21
N ILE A 18 -7.65 1.50 -7.10
CA ILE A 18 -7.10 0.57 -6.10
C ILE A 18 -6.41 -0.65 -6.76
N GLY A 19 -5.55 -0.42 -7.75
CA GLY A 19 -4.81 -1.50 -8.44
C GLY A 19 -5.65 -2.44 -9.32
N SER A 20 -6.91 -2.09 -9.63
CA SER A 20 -7.89 -2.98 -10.29
C SER A 20 -8.15 -4.27 -9.49
N THR A 21 -8.09 -4.18 -8.16
CA THR A 21 -8.22 -5.30 -7.23
C THR A 21 -9.67 -5.77 -7.08
N THR A 22 -9.86 -7.08 -6.96
CA THR A 22 -11.07 -7.72 -6.41
C THR A 22 -10.80 -8.06 -4.93
N PRO A 23 -11.29 -7.26 -3.96
CA PRO A 23 -10.85 -7.36 -2.57
C PRO A 23 -11.03 -8.74 -1.94
N GLU A 24 -12.16 -9.41 -2.22
CA GLU A 24 -12.52 -10.71 -1.65
C GLU A 24 -11.58 -11.83 -2.12
N HIS A 25 -10.91 -11.65 -3.24
CA HIS A 25 -9.99 -12.62 -3.83
C HIS A 25 -8.52 -12.24 -3.59
N ASP A 26 -8.15 -10.99 -3.89
CA ASP A 26 -6.75 -10.59 -3.96
C ASP A 26 -6.14 -10.35 -2.58
N ILE A 27 -6.92 -9.80 -1.62
CA ILE A 27 -6.41 -9.57 -0.26
C ILE A 27 -6.05 -10.90 0.42
N PRO A 28 -6.91 -11.94 0.42
CA PRO A 28 -6.53 -13.25 0.95
C PRO A 28 -5.33 -13.87 0.22
N LEU A 29 -5.25 -13.72 -1.10
CA LEU A 29 -4.11 -14.19 -1.88
C LEU A 29 -2.80 -13.53 -1.43
N TYR A 30 -2.78 -12.21 -1.23
CA TYR A 30 -1.59 -11.50 -0.76
C TYR A 30 -1.19 -11.91 0.65
N ALA A 31 -2.14 -12.09 1.55
CA ALA A 31 -1.88 -12.61 2.90
C ALA A 31 -1.27 -14.01 2.86
N TYR A 32 -1.81 -14.91 2.01
CA TYR A 32 -1.26 -16.24 1.81
C TYR A 32 0.18 -16.20 1.29
N LEU A 33 0.46 -15.37 0.28
CA LEU A 33 1.81 -15.20 -0.26
C LEU A 33 2.81 -14.64 0.77
N TYR A 34 2.35 -13.72 1.63
CA TYR A 34 3.13 -13.21 2.76
C TYR A 34 3.50 -14.32 3.75
N VAL A 35 2.54 -15.12 4.19
CA VAL A 35 2.77 -16.24 5.13
C VAL A 35 3.73 -17.28 4.54
N GLN A 36 3.71 -17.49 3.22
CA GLN A 36 4.67 -18.33 2.52
C GLN A 36 6.09 -17.72 2.39
N GLY A 37 6.32 -16.51 2.89
CA GLY A 37 7.59 -15.79 2.76
C GLY A 37 7.86 -15.26 1.34
N ARG A 38 6.85 -15.27 0.45
CA ARG A 38 6.99 -14.79 -0.94
C ARG A 38 6.88 -13.28 -1.03
N PHE A 39 6.28 -12.63 -0.04
CA PHE A 39 6.24 -11.16 0.10
C PHE A 39 6.86 -10.73 1.43
N ARG A 40 7.62 -9.63 1.40
CA ARG A 40 8.27 -9.02 2.57
C ARG A 40 7.43 -7.83 3.09
N LEU A 41 6.16 -8.08 3.40
CA LEU A 41 5.22 -7.01 3.75
C LEU A 41 5.56 -6.31 5.07
N HIS A 42 6.13 -7.05 6.03
CA HIS A 42 6.53 -6.51 7.34
C HIS A 42 7.55 -5.37 7.22
N GLU A 43 8.40 -5.40 6.19
CA GLU A 43 9.43 -4.38 5.98
C GLU A 43 8.89 -3.06 5.44
N LEU A 44 7.63 -3.04 5.01
CA LEU A 44 6.96 -1.79 4.64
C LEU A 44 6.64 -0.95 5.88
N ILE A 45 6.58 -1.56 7.07
CA ILE A 45 6.32 -0.87 8.33
C ILE A 45 7.58 -0.10 8.72
N SER A 46 7.51 1.22 8.63
CA SER A 46 8.61 2.12 9.02
C SER A 46 8.42 2.70 10.42
N LYS A 47 7.20 2.62 10.98
CA LYS A 47 6.88 3.12 12.33
C LYS A 47 5.71 2.35 12.92
N GLU A 48 5.80 2.06 14.22
CA GLU A 48 4.67 1.64 15.04
C GLU A 48 4.28 2.81 15.95
N ILE A 49 2.98 3.02 16.13
CA ILE A 49 2.41 4.11 16.93
C ILE A 49 1.48 3.48 17.94
N ALA A 50 1.78 3.59 19.23
CA ALA A 50 0.87 3.08 20.24
C ALA A 50 -0.46 3.87 20.22
N LEU A 51 -1.58 3.22 20.53
CA LEU A 51 -2.90 3.86 20.46
C LEU A 51 -3.03 5.08 21.39
N ASP A 52 -2.35 5.07 22.54
CA ASP A 52 -2.25 6.19 23.47
C ASP A 52 -1.36 7.34 22.97
N GLU A 53 -0.55 7.10 21.93
CA GLU A 53 0.28 8.09 21.25
C GLU A 53 -0.37 8.62 19.96
N ILE A 54 -1.63 8.29 19.68
CA ILE A 54 -2.26 8.55 18.38
C ILE A 54 -2.22 10.02 17.96
N ASP A 55 -2.41 10.94 18.91
CA ASP A 55 -2.42 12.38 18.65
C ASP A 55 -1.08 12.86 18.07
N ALA A 56 0.03 12.43 18.67
CA ALA A 56 1.37 12.71 18.14
C ALA A 56 1.72 11.84 16.93
N GLY A 57 1.12 10.65 16.85
CA GLY A 57 1.31 9.69 15.76
C GLY A 57 0.74 10.16 14.42
N CYS A 58 -0.34 10.95 14.42
CA CYS A 58 -0.92 11.52 13.21
C CYS A 58 0.03 12.44 12.44
N ASP A 59 1.04 13.01 13.10
CA ASP A 59 2.05 13.85 12.45
C ASP A 59 3.15 13.03 11.76
N ALA A 60 3.28 11.73 12.08
CA ALA A 60 4.34 10.87 11.56
C ALA A 60 4.47 10.85 10.02
N PRO A 61 3.39 10.87 9.21
CA PRO A 61 3.50 10.88 7.75
C PRO A 61 4.16 12.13 7.16
N HIS A 62 4.36 13.21 7.93
CA HIS A 62 5.11 14.38 7.49
C HIS A 62 6.62 14.13 7.46
N ASP A 63 7.11 13.11 8.17
CA ASP A 63 8.50 12.69 8.12
C ASP A 63 8.72 11.84 6.85
N PRO A 64 9.61 12.24 5.92
CA PRO A 64 9.90 11.47 4.72
C PRO A 64 10.52 10.08 5.00
N ALA A 65 11.03 9.84 6.22
CA ALA A 65 11.48 8.52 6.65
C ALA A 65 10.31 7.57 6.98
N VAL A 66 9.10 8.10 7.18
CA VAL A 66 7.90 7.31 7.48
C VAL A 66 7.14 7.01 6.19
N THR A 67 7.24 5.77 5.72
CA THR A 67 6.49 5.27 4.56
C THR A 67 5.16 4.63 4.96
N ARG A 68 5.16 3.79 6.00
CA ARG A 68 3.95 3.18 6.56
C ARG A 68 4.03 3.17 8.08
N ALA A 69 3.02 3.74 8.72
CA ALA A 69 2.81 3.63 10.16
C ALA A 69 1.71 2.60 10.45
N VAL A 70 1.92 1.75 11.46
CA VAL A 70 0.91 0.84 12.00
C VAL A 70 0.55 1.29 13.40
N ILE A 71 -0.75 1.46 13.66
CA ILE A 71 -1.25 1.75 15.00
C ILE A 71 -1.28 0.44 15.78
N THR A 72 -0.56 0.39 16.89
CA THR A 72 -0.49 -0.75 17.79
C THR A 72 -1.32 -0.45 19.04
N GLY A 73 -2.36 -1.25 19.23
CA GLY A 73 -3.24 -1.14 20.37
C GLY A 73 -3.96 -2.45 20.45
N GLY A 74 -3.56 -3.29 21.39
CA GLY A 74 -4.34 -4.48 21.68
C GLY A 74 -5.74 -4.04 22.10
N LEU A 75 -6.75 -4.71 21.56
CA LEU A 75 -7.90 -5.02 22.39
C LEU A 75 -7.37 -5.91 23.51
N ASP A 76 -7.07 -5.32 24.66
CA ASP A 76 -7.43 -5.99 25.91
C ASP A 76 -8.96 -6.11 26.02
#